data_AF-A0A5J4TLY2-F1
#
_entry.id   AF-A0A5J4TLY2-F1
#
_cell.length_a   1.000
_cell.length_b   1.000
_cell.length_c   1.000
_cell.angle_alpha   90.00
_cell.angle_beta   90.00
_cell.angle_gamma   90.00
#
_symmetry.space_group_name_H-M   'P 1'
#
loop_
_entity.id
_entity.type
_entity.pdbx_description
1 polymer ?
#
loop_
_entity_poly.entity_id
_entity_poly.type
_entity_poly.pdbx_seq_one_letter_code
_entity_poly.pdbx_strand_id
1 'polypeptide(L)'
;MASTALQESKWFNLIRVILNAAVLVYDYIVNQNRSVLLHCTDGWDRTPTISSLSSLLLDPYYRTLQGFESFVHDVRSQEDE
;
A
#
# COMPACT_ATOMS: atom_id res chain seq x y z
N MET A 1 -6.76 0.93 29.74
CA MET A 1 -7.51 0.09 28.78
C MET A 1 -7.53 0.85 27.46
N ALA A 2 -6.88 0.36 26.40
CA ALA A 2 -7.18 0.89 25.06
C ALA A 2 -8.70 0.81 24.87
N SER A 3 -9.33 1.89 24.39
CA SER A 3 -10.79 1.99 24.42
C SER A 3 -11.42 0.77 23.72
N THR A 4 -12.34 0.07 24.39
CA THR A 4 -13.00 -1.15 23.89
C THR A 4 -13.59 -0.92 22.49
N ALA A 5 -14.13 0.27 22.25
CA ALA A 5 -14.63 0.72 20.95
C ALA A 5 -13.59 0.64 19.81
N LEU A 6 -12.32 0.94 20.09
CA LEU A 6 -11.25 0.86 19.09
C LEU A 6 -10.92 -0.58 18.73
N GLN A 7 -10.93 -1.50 19.71
CA GLN A 7 -10.73 -2.92 19.44
C GLN A 7 -11.91 -3.52 18.67
N GLU A 8 -13.14 -3.15 19.04
CA GLU A 8 -14.37 -3.58 18.36
C GLU A 8 -14.45 -3.07 16.92
N SER A 9 -13.97 -1.85 16.65
CA SER A 9 -13.91 -1.29 15.29
C SER A 9 -13.01 -2.08 14.32
N LYS A 10 -12.07 -2.87 14.86
CA LYS A 10 -11.03 -3.57 14.09
C LYS A 10 -10.14 -2.67 13.22
N TRP A 11 -10.16 -1.35 13.43
CA TRP A 11 -9.40 -0.39 12.62
C TRP A 11 -7.91 -0.75 12.49
N PHE A 12 -7.26 -1.05 13.62
CA PHE A 12 -5.85 -1.47 13.59
C PHE A 12 -5.63 -2.83 12.93
N ASN A 13 -6.61 -3.73 12.96
CA ASN A 13 -6.50 -4.99 12.23
C ASN A 13 -6.53 -4.74 10.72
N LEU A 14 -7.38 -3.82 10.24
CA LEU A 14 -7.43 -3.43 8.84
C LEU A 14 -6.10 -2.80 8.39
N ILE A 15 -5.58 -1.82 9.15
CA ILE A 15 -4.28 -1.20 8.88
C ILE A 15 -3.17 -2.26 8.86
N ARG A 16 -3.14 -3.16 9.84
CA ARG A 16 -2.13 -4.23 9.91
C ARG A 16 -2.17 -5.12 8.68
N VAL A 17 -3.36 -5.52 8.22
CA VAL A 17 -3.51 -6.37 7.03
C VAL A 17 -2.96 -5.66 5.79
N ILE A 18 -3.26 -4.38 5.62
CA ILE A 18 -2.79 -3.57 4.48
C ILE A 18 -1.25 -3.42 4.51
N LEU A 19 -0.68 -3.06 5.67
CA LEU A 19 0.77 -2.92 5.82
C LEU A 19 1.51 -4.25 5.60
N ASN A 20 0.96 -5.36 6.12
CA ASN A 20 1.54 -6.68 5.91
C ASN A 20 1.54 -7.08 4.43
N ALA A 21 0.48 -6.76 3.68
CA ALA A 21 0.44 -7.01 2.25
C ALA A 21 1.55 -6.22 1.51
N ALA A 22 1.76 -4.95 1.87
CA ALA A 22 2.82 -4.14 1.27
C ALA A 22 4.23 -4.69 1.54
N VAL A 23 4.49 -5.16 2.77
CA VAL A 23 5.75 -5.82 3.16
C VAL A 23 5.95 -7.13 2.40
N LEU A 24 4.88 -7.90 2.21
CA LEU A 24 4.95 -9.15 1.45
C LEU A 24 5.33 -8.90 -0.02
N VAL A 25 4.76 -7.87 -0.65
CA VAL A 25 5.14 -7.44 -2.01
C VAL A 25 6.61 -7.05 -2.06
N TYR A 26 7.08 -6.25 -1.10
CA TYR A 26 8.50 -5.87 -0.99
C TYR A 26 9.41 -7.10 -0.89
N ASP A 27 9.07 -8.07 -0.03
CA ASP A 27 9.84 -9.30 0.14
C ASP A 27 9.92 -10.12 -1.14
N TYR A 28 8.80 -10.29 -1.84
CA TYR A 28 8.77 -10.99 -3.13
C TYR A 28 9.65 -10.33 -4.19
N ILE A 29 9.65 -9.00 -4.26
CA ILE A 29 10.44 -8.27 -5.25
C ILE A 29 11.92 -8.24 -4.87
N VAL A 30 12.24 -7.79 -3.65
CA VAL A 30 13.63 -7.48 -3.25
C VAL A 30 14.38 -8.73 -2.81
N ASN A 31 13.76 -9.57 -1.98
CA ASN A 31 14.45 -10.72 -1.38
C ASN A 31 14.32 -11.99 -2.22
N GLN A 32 13.24 -12.14 -2.98
CA GLN A 32 12.98 -13.33 -3.78
C GLN A 32 13.15 -13.13 -5.29
N ASN A 33 13.35 -11.89 -5.75
CA ASN A 33 13.53 -11.53 -7.15
C ASN A 33 12.37 -12.02 -8.05
N ARG A 34 11.12 -11.79 -7.61
CA ARG A 34 9.89 -12.20 -8.31
C ARG A 34 9.04 -10.99 -8.68
N SER A 35 8.42 -11.04 -9.85
CA SER A 35 7.35 -10.12 -10.23
C SER A 35 6.07 -10.44 -9.46
N VAL A 36 5.29 -9.40 -9.12
CA VAL A 36 4.04 -9.52 -8.36
C VAL A 36 2.91 -8.88 -9.16
N LEU A 37 1.79 -9.59 -9.31
CA LEU A 37 0.53 -9.04 -9.81
C LEU A 37 -0.38 -8.72 -8.63
N LEU A 38 -0.72 -7.45 -8.45
CA LEU A 38 -1.70 -7.00 -7.48
C LEU A 38 -3.05 -6.80 -8.15
N HIS A 39 -4.07 -7.46 -7.63
CA HIS A 39 -5.44 -7.32 -8.12
C HIS A 39 -6.42 -7.43 -6.94
N CYS A 40 -7.53 -6.71 -7.07
CA CYS A 40 -8.74 -6.86 -6.26
C CYS A 40 -9.92 -6.97 -7.22
N THR A 41 -11.15 -7.10 -6.71
CA THR A 41 -12.37 -7.20 -7.55
C THR A 41 -12.39 -6.20 -8.70
N ASP A 42 -12.43 -4.90 -8.39
CA ASP A 42 -12.48 -3.82 -9.39
C ASP A 42 -11.19 -3.00 -9.44
N GLY A 43 -10.21 -3.32 -8.59
CA GLY A 43 -8.87 -2.73 -8.68
C GLY A 43 -8.69 -1.28 -8.22
N TRP A 44 -9.74 -0.56 -7.84
CA TRP A 44 -9.68 0.87 -7.50
C TRP A 44 -9.53 1.25 -6.00
N ASP A 45 -9.73 0.32 -5.05
CA ASP A 45 -9.60 0.65 -3.61
C ASP A 45 -8.34 0.05 -2.97
N ARG A 46 -8.33 -1.28 -2.85
CA ARG A 46 -7.31 -2.03 -2.12
C ARG A 46 -6.02 -2.17 -2.92
N THR A 47 -6.12 -2.28 -4.24
CA THR A 47 -4.96 -2.37 -5.14
C THR A 47 -4.11 -1.10 -5.07
N PRO A 48 -4.64 0.13 -5.32
CA PRO A 48 -3.83 1.34 -5.23
C PRO A 48 -3.30 1.57 -3.83
N THR A 49 -4.05 1.20 -2.78
CA THR A 49 -3.54 1.29 -1.40
C THR A 49 -2.30 0.42 -1.18
N ILE A 50 -2.36 -0.86 -1.56
CA ILE A 50 -1.26 -1.80 -1.34
C ILE A 50 -0.09 -1.48 -2.27
N SER A 51 -0.34 -1.26 -3.57
CA SER A 51 0.71 -0.90 -4.53
C SER A 51 1.40 0.39 -4.10
N SER A 52 0.65 1.35 -3.55
CA SER A 52 1.22 2.62 -3.14
C SER A 52 2.21 2.46 -1.98
N LEU A 53 1.80 1.72 -0.95
CA LEU A 53 2.64 1.42 0.20
C LEU A 53 3.87 0.61 -0.19
N SER A 54 3.73 -0.35 -1.12
CA SER A 54 4.87 -1.10 -1.65
C SER A 54 5.87 -0.21 -2.37
N SER A 55 5.41 0.72 -3.21
CA SER A 55 6.30 1.67 -3.91
C SER A 55 7.09 2.54 -2.94
N LEU A 56 6.48 3.00 -1.84
CA LEU A 56 7.18 3.76 -0.78
C LEU A 56 8.28 2.95 -0.09
N LEU A 57 8.09 1.63 0.05
CA LEU A 57 9.10 0.72 0.60
C LEU A 57 10.23 0.46 -0.40
N LEU A 58 9.89 0.30 -1.68
CA LEU A 58 10.81 -0.07 -2.75
C LEU A 58 11.70 1.09 -3.21
N ASP A 59 11.14 2.28 -3.36
CA ASP A 59 11.86 3.44 -3.89
C ASP A 59 12.01 4.55 -2.84
N PRO A 60 13.25 4.85 -2.38
CA PRO A 60 13.51 5.98 -1.49
C PRO A 60 13.09 7.34 -2.05
N TYR A 61 13.02 7.52 -3.38
CA TYR A 61 12.61 8.78 -4.00
C TYR A 61 11.21 9.20 -3.57
N TYR A 62 10.25 8.26 -3.52
CA TYR A 62 8.86 8.54 -3.12
C TYR A 62 8.71 8.93 -1.63
N ARG A 63 9.79 8.83 -0.83
CA ARG A 63 9.84 9.32 0.56
C ARG A 63 10.38 10.75 0.68
N THR A 64 10.66 11.41 -0.43
CA THR A 64 10.92 12.86 -0.48
C THR A 64 9.62 13.63 -0.70
N LEU A 65 9.54 14.92 -0.33
CA LEU A 65 8.33 15.72 -0.56
C LEU A 65 7.95 15.75 -2.05
N GLN A 66 8.93 16.05 -2.91
CA GLN A 66 8.73 16.11 -4.35
C GLN A 66 8.35 14.74 -4.94
N GLY A 67 9.00 13.67 -4.49
CA GLY A 67 8.66 12.32 -4.95
C GLY A 67 7.27 11.89 -4.49
N PHE A 68 6.87 12.23 -3.26
CA PHE A 68 5.55 11.92 -2.75
C PHE A 68 4.44 12.68 -3.49
N GLU A 69 4.65 13.96 -3.83
CA GLU A 69 3.72 14.75 -4.64
C GLU A 69 3.52 14.15 -6.05
N SER A 70 4.61 13.86 -6.76
CA SER A 70 4.56 13.21 -8.08
C SER A 70 3.83 11.87 -8.00
N PHE A 71 4.14 11.09 -6.97
CA PHE A 71 3.54 9.79 -6.75
C PHE A 71 2.02 9.84 -6.51
N VAL A 72 1.55 10.76 -5.67
CA VAL A 72 0.10 10.93 -5.43
C VAL A 72 -0.63 11.36 -6.70
N HIS A 73 0.00 12.20 -7.53
CA HIS A 73 -0.55 12.58 -8.83
C HIS A 73 -0.67 11.37 -9.77
N ASP A 74 0.35 10.52 -9.82
CA ASP A 74 0.37 9.34 -10.68
C ASP A 74 -0.64 8.28 -10.25
N VAL A 75 -0.78 8.02 -8.95
CA VAL A 75 -1.74 7.03 -8.42
C VAL A 75 -3.18 7.44 -8.75
N ARG A 76 -3.52 8.72 -8.62
CA ARG A 76 -4.85 9.24 -8.98
C ARG A 76 -5.15 9.09 -10.47
N SER A 77 -4.14 9.30 -11.30
CA SER A 77 -4.29 9.17 -12.76
C SER A 77 -4.65 7.74 -13.20
N GLN A 78 -4.37 6.73 -12.37
CA GLN A 78 -4.73 5.33 -12.66
C GLN A 78 -6.14 4.94 -12.18
N GLU A 79 -6.81 5.77 -11.38
CA GLU A 79 -8.19 5.51 -10.91
C GLU A 79 -9.25 5.99 -11.92
N ASP A 80 -8.88 6.89 -12.84
CA ASP A 80 -9.77 7.50 -13.84
C ASP A 80 -9.84 6.73 -15.18
N GLU A 81 -9.12 5.60 -15.32
CA GLU A 81 -9.17 4.66 -16.47
C GLU A 81 -9.98 3.39 -16.14
#